data_AF-A0A1G2SID3-F1
#
_entry.id   AF-A0A1G2SID3-F1
#
_cell.length_a   1.000
_cell.length_b   1.000
_cell.length_c   1.000
_cell.angle_alpha   90.00
_cell.angle_beta   90.00
_cell.angle_gamma   90.00
#
_symmetry.space_group_name_H-M   'P 1'
#
loop_
_entity.id
_entity.type
_entity.pdbx_description
1 polymer ?
#
loop_
_entity_poly.entity_id
_entity_poly.type
_entity_poly.pdbx_seq_one_letter_code
_entity_poly.pdbx_strand_id
1 'polypeptide(L)'
;MTAKDNPKKRKLSPQQELFCLLYVKDKECFSNATRAYVRAYDVKSNQVDSARKSSSRLLINVDIAKRIASILDGCLDREIVDRELSKIILQDFDLSAKVAGIREYNRIRSRITDRLEGNFTFSWEGE
;
A
#
# COMPACT_ATOMS: atom_id res chain seq x y z
N MET A 1 4.90 41.02 -4.98
CA MET A 1 5.70 39.82 -5.33
C MET A 1 4.72 38.69 -5.61
N THR A 2 4.76 38.18 -6.83
CA THR A 2 3.72 37.35 -7.47
C THR A 2 3.67 35.94 -6.87
N ALA A 3 2.53 35.56 -6.28
CA ALA A 3 2.14 34.16 -6.19
C ALA A 3 1.82 33.69 -7.62
N LYS A 4 2.79 33.05 -8.28
CA LYS A 4 2.58 32.40 -9.56
C LYS A 4 1.64 31.23 -9.33
N ASP A 5 0.42 31.34 -9.85
CA ASP A 5 -0.53 30.24 -9.92
C ASP A 5 0.14 28.98 -10.47
N ASN A 6 0.04 27.93 -9.67
CA ASN A 6 0.65 26.62 -9.87
C ASN A 6 0.11 25.99 -11.18
N PRO A 7 0.97 25.52 -12.12
CA PRO A 7 0.51 25.13 -13.44
C PRO A 7 -0.42 23.93 -13.37
N LYS A 8 -1.69 24.15 -13.71
CA LYS A 8 -2.77 23.19 -14.06
C LYS A 8 -2.49 21.74 -13.63
N LYS A 9 -3.12 21.27 -12.54
CA LYS A 9 -3.25 19.83 -12.23
C LYS A 9 -3.72 19.10 -13.49
N ARG A 10 -2.81 18.43 -14.20
CA ARG A 10 -3.15 17.70 -15.42
C ARG A 10 -3.93 16.47 -14.99
N LYS A 11 -5.20 16.41 -15.38
CA LYS A 11 -6.03 15.22 -15.16
C LYS A 11 -5.41 14.05 -15.92
N LEU A 12 -5.31 12.90 -15.26
CA LEU A 12 -4.84 11.65 -15.89
C LEU A 12 -5.68 11.34 -17.13
N SER A 13 -5.02 10.84 -18.18
CA SER A 13 -5.73 10.35 -19.36
C SER A 13 -6.52 9.08 -19.04
N PRO A 14 -7.54 8.71 -19.83
CA PRO A 14 -8.29 7.46 -19.64
C PRO A 14 -7.38 6.22 -19.63
N GLN A 15 -6.34 6.20 -20.47
CA GLN A 15 -5.37 5.10 -20.51
C GLN A 15 -4.49 5.04 -19.26
N GLN A 16 -4.07 6.20 -18.75
CA GLN A 16 -3.31 6.28 -17.50
C GLN A 16 -4.14 5.82 -16.30
N GLU A 17 -5.41 6.21 -16.27
CA GLU A 17 -6.34 5.76 -15.23
C GLU A 17 -6.57 4.24 -15.31
N LEU A 18 -6.77 3.70 -16.52
CA LEU A 18 -6.90 2.27 -16.75
C LEU A 18 -5.62 1.51 -16.33
N PHE A 19 -4.44 2.05 -16.64
CA PHE A 19 -3.16 1.52 -16.19
C PHE A 19 -3.11 1.40 -14.66
N CYS A 20 -3.47 2.48 -13.93
CA CYS A 20 -3.49 2.48 -12.47
C CYS A 20 -4.45 1.41 -11.91
N LEU A 21 -5.65 1.30 -12.48
CA LEU A 21 -6.65 0.31 -12.06
C LEU A 21 -6.17 -1.13 -12.31
N LEU A 22 -5.63 -1.42 -13.49
CA LEU A 22 -5.10 -2.75 -13.81
C LEU A 22 -3.91 -3.12 -12.90
N TYR A 23 -3.00 -2.18 -12.66
CA TYR A 23 -1.82 -2.42 -11.84
C TYR A 23 -2.16 -2.77 -10.38
N VAL A 24 -3.28 -2.26 -9.86
CA VAL A 24 -3.67 -2.42 -8.44
C VAL A 24 -4.80 -3.42 -8.21
N LYS A 25 -5.78 -3.53 -9.11
CA LYS A 25 -7.01 -4.32 -8.88
C LYS A 25 -7.13 -5.57 -9.72
N ASP A 26 -6.50 -5.62 -10.89
CA ASP A 26 -6.61 -6.79 -11.77
C ASP A 26 -5.64 -7.88 -11.32
N LYS A 27 -6.17 -9.09 -11.09
CA LYS A 27 -5.40 -10.22 -10.55
C LYS A 27 -4.21 -10.62 -11.44
N GLU A 28 -4.32 -10.48 -12.76
CA GLU A 28 -3.28 -10.89 -13.71
C GLU A 28 -2.21 -9.82 -13.92
N CYS A 29 -2.57 -8.56 -13.66
CA CYS A 29 -1.72 -7.38 -13.78
C CYS A 29 -1.22 -6.83 -12.44
N PHE A 30 -1.68 -7.38 -11.31
CA PHE A 30 -1.36 -6.91 -9.97
C PHE A 30 0.15 -6.83 -9.78
N SER A 31 0.64 -5.62 -9.46
CA SER A 31 2.07 -5.32 -9.30
C SER A 31 2.95 -5.61 -10.55
N ASN A 32 2.34 -5.86 -11.71
CA ASN A 32 3.03 -6.09 -12.98
C ASN A 32 2.81 -4.94 -13.96
N ALA A 33 3.73 -3.98 -13.93
CA ALA A 33 3.62 -2.73 -14.69
C ALA A 33 3.60 -2.96 -16.20
N THR A 34 4.41 -3.91 -16.69
CA THR A 34 4.48 -4.20 -18.12
C THR A 34 3.17 -4.77 -18.63
N ARG A 35 2.57 -5.74 -17.92
CA ARG A 35 1.25 -6.30 -18.28
C ARG A 35 0.14 -5.27 -18.21
N ALA A 36 0.09 -4.49 -17.12
CA ALA A 36 -0.88 -3.41 -16.97
C ALA A 36 -0.78 -2.39 -18.11
N TYR A 37 0.44 -2.02 -18.51
CA TYR A 37 0.69 -1.09 -19.60
C TYR A 37 0.28 -1.67 -20.96
N VAL A 38 0.67 -2.92 -21.26
CA VAL A 38 0.30 -3.60 -22.50
C VAL A 38 -1.22 -3.61 -22.68
N ARG A 39 -1.95 -3.90 -21.60
CA ARG A 39 -3.42 -3.97 -21.63
C ARG A 39 -4.08 -2.59 -21.64
N ALA A 40 -3.54 -1.60 -20.93
CA ALA A 40 -4.10 -0.24 -20.90
C ALA A 40 -3.89 0.55 -22.22
N TYR A 41 -2.81 0.26 -22.93
CA TYR A 41 -2.41 0.97 -24.16
C TYR A 41 -2.55 0.11 -25.43
N ASP A 42 -3.12 -1.10 -25.31
CA ASP A 42 -3.30 -2.06 -26.41
C ASP A 42 -2.00 -2.29 -27.21
N VAL A 43 -0.91 -2.56 -26.48
CA VAL A 43 0.42 -2.72 -27.09
C VAL A 43 0.52 -4.08 -27.78
N LYS A 44 1.02 -4.07 -29.02
CA LYS A 44 1.23 -5.29 -29.81
C LYS A 44 2.33 -6.17 -29.20
N SER A 45 2.22 -7.49 -29.41
CA SER A 45 3.15 -8.49 -28.86
C SER A 45 4.63 -8.27 -29.21
N ASN A 46 4.92 -7.70 -30.39
CA ASN A 46 6.29 -7.38 -30.81
C ASN A 46 6.88 -6.10 -30.17
N GLN A 47 6.13 -5.41 -29.30
CA GLN A 47 6.53 -4.13 -28.67
C GLN A 47 6.66 -4.22 -27.15
N VAL A 48 6.71 -5.43 -26.59
CA VAL A 48 6.74 -5.66 -25.13
C VAL A 48 7.97 -5.03 -24.46
N ASP A 49 9.14 -5.02 -25.11
CA ASP A 49 10.33 -4.37 -24.55
C ASP A 49 10.17 -2.85 -24.42
N SER A 50 9.53 -2.23 -25.40
CA SER A 50 9.16 -0.81 -25.35
C SER A 50 8.09 -0.55 -24.29
N ALA A 51 7.11 -1.45 -24.12
CA ALA A 51 6.11 -1.38 -23.07
C ALA A 51 6.75 -1.46 -21.68
N ARG A 52 7.75 -2.33 -21.48
CA ARG A 52 8.49 -2.45 -20.22
C ARG A 52 9.11 -1.11 -19.82
N LYS A 53 9.92 -0.52 -20.71
CA LYS A 53 10.57 0.79 -20.45
C LYS A 53 9.55 1.90 -20.20
N SER A 54 8.48 1.94 -20.98
CA SER A 54 7.42 2.94 -20.86
C SER A 54 6.64 2.80 -19.55
N SER A 55 6.33 1.56 -19.15
CA SER A 55 5.64 1.27 -17.90
C SER A 55 6.46 1.68 -16.67
N SER A 56 7.77 1.41 -16.66
CA SER A 56 8.67 1.86 -15.58
C SER A 56 8.71 3.37 -15.49
N ARG A 57 8.79 4.08 -16.63
CA ARG A 57 8.75 5.54 -16.65
C ARG A 57 7.40 6.08 -16.15
N LEU A 58 6.30 5.40 -16.48
CA LEU A 58 4.96 5.78 -16.05
C LEU A 58 4.80 5.65 -14.53
N LEU A 59 5.36 4.62 -13.89
CA LEU A 59 5.32 4.47 -12.43
C LEU A 59 6.09 5.58 -11.67
N ILE A 60 7.13 6.15 -12.27
CA ILE A 60 7.91 7.24 -11.66
C ILE A 60 7.17 8.59 -11.78
N ASN A 61 6.14 8.68 -12.63
CA ASN A 61 5.34 9.89 -12.74
C ASN A 61 4.57 10.15 -11.43
N VAL A 62 4.72 11.37 -10.89
CA VAL A 62 4.17 11.75 -9.58
C VAL A 62 2.64 11.63 -9.53
N ASP A 63 1.93 11.97 -10.61
CA ASP A 63 0.47 11.91 -10.64
C ASP A 63 -0.03 10.45 -10.71
N ILE A 64 0.69 9.59 -11.43
CA ILE A 64 0.43 8.14 -11.47
C ILE A 64 0.68 7.51 -10.11
N ALA A 65 1.83 7.79 -9.48
CA ALA A 65 2.18 7.27 -8.17
C ALA A 65 1.14 7.69 -7.10
N LYS A 66 0.71 8.95 -7.12
CA LYS A 66 -0.37 9.45 -6.25
C LYS A 66 -1.70 8.73 -6.51
N ARG A 67 -2.03 8.46 -7.77
CA ARG A 67 -3.27 7.75 -8.11
C ARG A 67 -3.22 6.30 -7.64
N ILE A 68 -2.11 5.60 -7.85
CA ILE A 68 -1.89 4.23 -7.36
C ILE A 68 -2.02 4.18 -5.83
N ALA A 69 -1.36 5.10 -5.11
CA ALA A 69 -1.47 5.19 -3.65
C ALA A 69 -2.92 5.40 -3.20
N SER A 70 -3.63 6.35 -3.82
CA SER A 70 -5.05 6.59 -3.52
C SER A 70 -5.94 5.37 -3.76
N ILE A 71 -5.64 4.52 -4.76
CA ILE A 71 -6.39 3.29 -5.00
C ILE A 71 -6.03 2.25 -3.93
N LEU A 72 -4.76 2.09 -3.59
CA LEU A 72 -4.27 1.16 -2.56
C LEU A 72 -4.80 1.49 -1.17
N ASP A 73 -4.86 2.77 -0.81
CA ASP A 73 -5.45 3.22 0.45
C ASP A 73 -6.92 2.79 0.59
N GLY A 74 -7.65 2.72 -0.54
CA GLY A 74 -9.01 2.20 -0.59
C GLY A 74 -9.11 0.67 -0.69
N CYS A 75 -8.00 -0.05 -0.86
CA CYS A 75 -7.96 -1.51 -0.96
C CYS A 75 -7.61 -2.20 0.37
N LEU A 76 -7.00 -1.51 1.32
CA LEU A 76 -6.70 -2.02 2.65
C LEU A 76 -7.82 -1.65 3.63
N ASP A 77 -9.00 -2.24 3.44
CA ASP A 77 -10.06 -2.17 4.44
C ASP A 77 -9.80 -3.12 5.61
N ARG A 78 -10.51 -2.89 6.72
CA ARG A 78 -10.34 -3.67 7.96
C ARG A 78 -10.62 -5.14 7.70
N GLU A 79 -11.65 -5.46 6.93
CA GLU A 79 -12.10 -6.82 6.64
C GLU A 79 -11.05 -7.62 5.85
N ILE A 80 -10.36 -6.99 4.89
CA ILE A 80 -9.26 -7.60 4.15
C ILE A 80 -8.08 -7.84 5.08
N VAL A 81 -7.70 -6.84 5.88
CA VAL A 81 -6.57 -6.95 6.81
C VAL A 81 -6.83 -8.07 7.83
N ASP A 82 -8.02 -8.12 8.43
CA ASP A 82 -8.42 -9.14 9.39
C ASP A 82 -8.41 -10.55 8.76
N ARG A 83 -8.83 -10.66 7.50
CA ARG A 83 -8.80 -11.93 6.76
C ARG A 83 -7.38 -12.42 6.49
N GLU A 84 -6.48 -11.54 6.02
CA GLU A 84 -5.09 -11.92 5.78
C GLU A 84 -4.36 -12.25 7.09
N LEU A 85 -4.61 -11.47 8.16
CA LEU A 85 -4.07 -11.78 9.49
C LEU A 85 -4.57 -13.14 9.99
N SER A 86 -5.85 -13.48 9.77
CA SER A 86 -6.41 -14.78 10.13
C SER A 86 -5.70 -15.93 9.42
N LYS A 87 -5.37 -15.79 8.13
CA LYS A 87 -4.61 -16.81 7.39
C LYS A 87 -3.22 -17.04 8.00
N ILE A 88 -2.52 -15.95 8.36
CA ILE A 88 -1.19 -16.00 8.99
C ILE A 88 -1.25 -16.67 10.38
N ILE A 89 -2.29 -16.41 11.16
CA ILE A 89 -2.47 -17.01 12.49
C ILE A 89 -2.83 -18.50 12.39
N LEU A 90 -3.61 -18.91 11.37
CA LEU A 90 -4.10 -20.29 11.28
C LEU A 90 -3.11 -21.26 10.61
N GLN A 91 -2.21 -20.78 9.75
CA GLN A 91 -1.24 -21.65 9.05
C GLN A 91 -0.19 -22.28 9.99
N ASP A 92 0.26 -23.50 9.69
CA ASP A 92 1.29 -24.25 10.46
C ASP A 92 2.67 -24.31 9.77
N PHE A 93 2.84 -23.61 8.65
CA PHE A 93 4.04 -23.63 7.83
C PHE A 93 5.19 -22.78 8.42
N ASP A 94 4.88 -21.58 8.91
CA ASP A 94 5.83 -20.64 9.52
C ASP A 94 5.36 -20.22 10.91
N LEU A 95 5.94 -20.85 11.94
CA LEU A 95 5.60 -20.58 13.33
C LEU A 95 6.02 -19.18 13.79
N SER A 96 7.06 -18.59 13.20
CA SER A 96 7.51 -17.23 13.53
C SER A 96 6.47 -16.21 13.07
N ALA A 97 6.02 -16.31 11.81
CA ALA A 97 4.95 -15.48 11.27
C ALA A 97 3.63 -15.66 12.05
N LYS A 98 3.30 -16.90 12.43
CA LYS A 98 2.14 -17.21 13.27
C LYS A 98 2.21 -16.51 14.64
N VAL A 99 3.33 -16.62 15.34
CA VAL A 99 3.52 -15.95 16.66
C VAL A 99 3.41 -14.44 16.53
N ALA A 100 3.98 -13.85 15.47
CA ALA A 100 3.84 -12.42 15.20
C ALA A 100 2.37 -12.02 14.96
N GLY A 101 1.63 -12.78 14.16
CA GLY A 101 0.20 -12.56 13.94
C GLY A 101 -0.64 -12.65 15.21
N ILE A 102 -0.37 -13.64 16.07
CA ILE A 102 -1.05 -13.80 17.37
C ILE A 102 -0.77 -12.59 18.28
N ARG A 103 0.48 -12.08 18.28
CA ARG A 103 0.86 -10.90 19.07
C ARG A 103 0.06 -9.67 18.66
N GLU A 104 -0.03 -9.40 17.36
CA GLU A 104 -0.80 -8.26 16.86
C GLU A 104 -2.30 -8.41 17.12
N TYR A 105 -2.85 -9.62 16.93
CA TYR A 105 -4.25 -9.90 17.27
C TYR A 105 -4.56 -9.63 18.75
N ASN A 106 -3.69 -10.08 19.66
CA ASN A 106 -3.85 -9.85 21.09
C ASN A 106 -3.70 -8.36 21.47
N ARG A 107 -2.84 -7.61 20.79
CA ARG A 107 -2.70 -6.15 20.94
C ARG A 107 -3.99 -5.43 20.55
N ILE A 108 -4.59 -5.78 19.40
CA ILE A 108 -5.87 -5.21 18.93
C ILE A 108 -7.02 -5.50 19.91
N ARG A 109 -7.04 -6.71 20.50
CA ARG A 109 -8.05 -7.12 21.49
C ARG A 109 -7.74 -6.63 22.91
N SER A 110 -6.67 -5.86 23.11
CA SER A 110 -6.21 -5.38 24.42
C SER A 110 -6.06 -6.49 25.46
N ARG A 111 -5.73 -7.72 25.03
CA ARG A 111 -5.53 -8.87 25.93
C ARG A 111 -4.20 -8.82 26.67
N ILE A 112 -3.26 -8.02 26.16
CA ILE A 112 -1.96 -7.76 26.77
C ILE A 112 -1.93 -6.26 27.07
N THR A 113 -2.07 -5.89 28.33
CA THR A 113 -1.72 -4.56 28.81
C THR A 113 -0.25 -4.57 29.17
N ASP A 114 0.57 -3.86 28.40
CA ASP A 114 1.93 -3.55 28.85
C ASP A 114 1.78 -2.74 30.14
N ARG A 115 2.08 -3.36 31.27
CA ARG A 115 2.11 -2.70 32.57
C ARG A 115 3.29 -1.74 32.51
N LEU A 116 3.03 -0.45 32.30
CA LEU A 116 4.05 0.59 32.46
C LEU A 116 4.41 0.62 33.95
N GLU A 117 5.50 -0.04 34.32
CA GLU A 117 6.15 0.15 35.62
C GLU A 117 6.74 1.57 35.63
N GLY A 118 5.95 2.54 36.09
CA GLY A 118 6.43 3.88 36.36
C GLY A 118 7.25 3.88 37.65
N ASN A 119 8.56 4.13 37.55
CA ASN A 119 9.36 4.49 38.72
C ASN A 119 8.93 5.88 39.20
N PHE A 120 7.93 5.94 40.08
CA PHE A 120 7.57 7.15 40.79
C PHE A 120 8.64 7.42 41.86
N THR A 121 9.59 8.31 41.56
CA THR A 121 10.46 8.90 42.58
C THR A 121 9.68 9.98 43.31
N PHE A 122 9.25 9.66 44.54
CA PHE A 122 8.62 10.60 45.46
C PHE A 122 9.72 11.40 46.17
N SER A 123 9.82 12.71 45.92
CA SER A 123 10.71 13.61 46.65
C SER A 123 9.88 14.37 47.68
N TRP A 124 10.20 14.21 48.97
CA TRP A 124 9.67 15.07 50.02
C TRP A 124 10.49 16.36 50.02
N GLU A 125 9.89 17.49 49.66
CA GLU A 125 10.43 18.80 50.07
C GLU A 125 9.97 19.05 51.50
N GLY A 126 10.94 19.20 52.41
CA GLY A 126 10.76 19.25 53.86
C GLY A 126 10.16 20.56 54.38
N GLU A 127 9.63 20.47 55.59
CA GLU A 127 9.32 21.60 56.49
C GLU A 127 10.57 22.12 57.21
#